data_AF-A0A956D3T1-F1
#
_entry.id   AF-A0A956D3T1-F1
#
_cell.length_a   1.000
_cell.length_b   1.000
_cell.length_c   1.000
_cell.angle_alpha   90.00
_cell.angle_beta   90.00
_cell.angle_gamma   90.00
#
_symmetry.space_group_name_H-M   'P 1'
#
loop_
_entity.id
_entity.type
_entity.pdbx_description
1 polymer ?
#
loop_
_entity_poly.entity_id
_entity_poly.type
_entity_poly.pdbx_seq_one_letter_code
_entity_poly.pdbx_strand_id
1 'polypeptide(L)'
;MSDPEKAPPRRSPYRLRRARRSDLEAIWQCQRAAYAALPESGLCDRRMLEMQLKVFPEGQLVVTHDKAIVGYAMSLIVQLDDDSPWYSYNEITGAGTFSTHHPSADTLYGADIAVHPDHRGKGVGRILYRGRVQILERFNLRRMIAGGRIPGFHQYAGRMSAEEYVAEVEAGRIYDPALTLHLKIGYRVLAVHHGYLRDEHSLDYATYLELENPSFHPERRRIAAAPLRRPVRRVRVCSAQYQMRPITGWDDLEQQVYFFGRTAQAYHCHFLVFPELFTAQLFSSFPREELELEGIGRLTRLHDRYLETFRELARETGLHIVGGSHPVRMGEETRNVAHLFTPSGEVYTQDKLHITPNERREYGISPGQGLTVFDTGYARVAMLVCYDVEFPELSRLLTLAGAEILLVPFSTDERKAYLRVRYSAHARAVENIIYVVLSGNVGNLPQVDNFLINYGHAAICTPSDFAFPTDGLAAVADTASETVVIADLDLDALQLSREIGSVRPLRDRRADLYELVPKIEVGVVRTR
;
A
#
# COMPACT_ATOMS: atom_id res chain seq x y z
N MET A 1 -42.09 54.53 25.15
CA MET A 1 -42.49 53.36 24.35
C MET A 1 -41.25 52.50 24.18
N SER A 2 -41.11 51.47 25.02
CA SER A 2 -39.99 50.53 25.01
C SER A 2 -40.26 49.43 23.99
N ASP A 3 -39.30 49.25 23.08
CA ASP A 3 -39.24 48.23 22.03
C ASP A 3 -39.27 46.82 22.66
N PRO A 4 -40.08 45.86 22.17
CA PRO A 4 -40.15 44.54 22.78
C PRO A 4 -38.92 43.70 22.42
N GLU A 5 -38.20 43.25 23.45
CA GLU A 5 -37.09 42.30 23.36
C GLU A 5 -37.47 41.07 22.54
N LYS A 6 -36.82 40.89 21.38
CA LYS A 6 -36.89 39.65 20.61
C LYS A 6 -36.30 38.51 21.44
N ALA A 7 -37.13 37.52 21.75
CA ALA A 7 -36.72 36.28 22.41
C ALA A 7 -35.52 35.64 21.70
N PRO A 8 -34.55 35.06 22.44
CA PRO A 8 -33.38 34.42 21.85
C PRO A 8 -33.80 33.21 20.98
N PRO A 9 -33.11 32.94 19.86
CA PRO A 9 -33.49 31.88 18.94
C PRO A 9 -33.46 30.51 19.64
N ARG A 10 -34.57 29.77 19.58
CA ARG A 10 -34.66 28.37 20.05
C ARG A 10 -33.55 27.55 19.39
N ARG A 11 -32.65 26.96 20.18
CA ARG A 11 -31.63 26.04 19.67
C ARG A 11 -32.32 24.87 18.97
N SER A 12 -31.94 24.61 17.71
CA SER A 12 -32.46 23.47 16.95
C SER A 12 -32.24 22.17 17.73
N PRO A 13 -33.25 21.28 17.81
CA PRO A 13 -33.10 19.98 18.48
C PRO A 13 -32.23 18.99 17.68
N TYR A 14 -31.78 19.37 16.49
CA TYR A 14 -30.94 18.57 15.61
C TYR A 14 -29.46 18.92 15.78
N ARG A 15 -28.61 17.91 15.92
CA ARG A 15 -27.16 18.09 16.10
C ARG A 15 -26.38 17.42 14.98
N LEU A 16 -25.58 18.21 14.27
CA LEU A 16 -24.60 17.74 13.29
C LEU A 16 -23.34 17.24 14.00
N ARG A 17 -22.80 16.11 13.56
CA ARG A 17 -21.47 15.62 13.96
C ARG A 17 -20.90 14.70 12.89
N ARG A 18 -19.62 14.35 13.04
CA ARG A 18 -18.99 13.29 12.24
C ARG A 18 -19.61 11.93 12.57
N ALA A 19 -19.69 11.07 11.56
CA ALA A 19 -20.07 9.69 11.72
C ALA A 19 -18.97 8.92 12.48
N ARG A 20 -19.36 7.86 13.18
CA ARG A 20 -18.49 6.93 13.89
C ARG A 20 -18.78 5.52 13.41
N ARG A 21 -17.87 4.59 13.65
CA ARG A 21 -18.06 3.16 13.31
C ARG A 21 -19.32 2.57 13.95
N SER A 22 -19.70 3.04 15.14
CA SER A 22 -20.94 2.63 15.82
C SER A 22 -22.22 3.14 15.14
N ASP A 23 -22.14 4.13 14.26
CA ASP A 23 -23.31 4.72 13.58
C ASP A 23 -23.66 4.01 12.28
N LEU A 24 -22.78 3.15 11.74
CA LEU A 24 -22.93 2.56 10.39
C LEU A 24 -24.25 1.82 10.22
N GLU A 25 -24.69 1.09 11.24
CA GLU A 25 -25.99 0.41 11.23
C GLU A 25 -27.14 1.43 11.15
N ALA A 26 -27.10 2.48 11.98
CA ALA A 26 -28.15 3.50 11.98
C ALA A 26 -28.17 4.33 10.68
N ILE A 27 -27.02 4.53 10.04
CA ILE A 27 -26.91 5.15 8.72
C ILE A 27 -27.56 4.25 7.67
N TRP A 28 -27.28 2.95 7.69
CA TRP A 28 -27.90 1.98 6.78
C TRP A 28 -29.43 1.93 6.93
N GLN A 29 -29.95 1.95 8.15
CA GLN A 29 -31.40 2.03 8.40
C GLN A 29 -32.01 3.35 7.88
N CYS A 30 -31.33 4.48 8.12
CA CYS A 30 -31.76 5.78 7.60
C CYS A 30 -31.79 5.80 6.06
N GLN A 31 -30.78 5.21 5.41
CA GLN A 31 -30.69 5.08 3.96
C GLN A 31 -31.85 4.25 3.40
N ARG A 32 -32.14 3.08 3.99
CA ARG A 32 -33.26 2.23 3.57
C ARG A 32 -34.61 2.94 3.69
N ALA A 33 -34.83 3.65 4.79
CA ALA A 33 -36.05 4.42 4.98
C ALA A 33 -36.15 5.58 3.95
N ALA A 34 -35.04 6.27 3.68
CA ALA A 34 -35.03 7.41 2.77
C ALA A 34 -35.20 7.01 1.30
N TYR A 35 -34.64 5.86 0.91
CA TYR A 35 -34.63 5.33 -0.45
C TYR A 35 -35.42 4.03 -0.58
N ALA A 36 -36.59 3.94 0.08
CA ALA A 36 -37.41 2.72 0.11
C ALA A 36 -37.87 2.21 -1.27
N ALA A 37 -37.80 3.05 -2.31
CA ALA A 37 -38.13 2.67 -3.69
C ALA A 37 -36.95 2.03 -4.45
N LEU A 38 -35.72 2.08 -3.93
CA LEU A 38 -34.56 1.45 -4.55
C LEU A 38 -34.38 0.00 -4.08
N PRO A 39 -33.93 -0.92 -4.94
CA PRO A 39 -33.54 -2.25 -4.51
C PRO A 39 -32.37 -2.17 -3.52
N GLU A 40 -32.23 -3.15 -2.61
CA GLU A 40 -31.14 -3.16 -1.64
C GLU A 40 -29.75 -3.14 -2.30
N SER A 41 -29.62 -3.70 -3.51
CA SER A 41 -28.38 -3.66 -4.32
C SER A 41 -27.99 -2.26 -4.80
N GLY A 42 -28.93 -1.31 -4.81
CA GLY A 42 -28.68 0.11 -5.10
C GLY A 42 -28.30 0.93 -3.87
N LEU A 43 -28.30 0.33 -2.68
CA LEU A 43 -27.95 0.99 -1.43
C LEU A 43 -26.50 0.68 -1.04
N CYS A 44 -25.88 1.63 -0.34
CA CYS A 44 -24.54 1.44 0.20
C CYS A 44 -24.59 0.41 1.35
N ASP A 45 -23.94 -0.74 1.17
CA ASP A 45 -23.89 -1.77 2.20
C ASP A 45 -22.98 -1.37 3.38
N ARG A 46 -23.05 -2.11 4.49
CA ARG A 46 -22.25 -1.82 5.69
C ARG A 46 -20.74 -1.80 5.42
N ARG A 47 -20.25 -2.64 4.50
CA ARG A 47 -18.82 -2.73 4.16
C ARG A 47 -18.39 -1.47 3.40
N MET A 48 -19.20 -0.97 2.48
CA MET A 48 -18.95 0.26 1.76
C MET A 48 -18.97 1.47 2.69
N LEU A 49 -19.97 1.57 3.58
CA LEU A 49 -20.00 2.65 4.58
C LEU A 49 -18.76 2.64 5.49
N GLU A 50 -18.26 1.45 5.84
CA GLU A 50 -17.02 1.30 6.60
C GLU A 50 -15.77 1.76 5.81
N MET A 51 -15.69 1.43 4.51
CA MET A 51 -14.62 1.90 3.64
C MET A 51 -14.64 3.43 3.49
N GLN A 52 -15.80 4.01 3.19
CA GLN A 52 -15.99 5.46 3.07
C GLN A 52 -15.58 6.20 4.35
N LEU A 53 -16.00 5.68 5.50
CA LEU A 53 -15.63 6.23 6.81
C LEU A 53 -14.13 6.14 7.09
N LYS A 54 -13.47 5.04 6.68
CA LYS A 54 -12.03 4.86 6.85
C LYS A 54 -11.23 5.80 5.95
N VAL A 55 -11.69 6.03 4.73
CA VAL A 55 -11.00 6.85 3.72
C VAL A 55 -11.04 8.33 4.08
N PHE A 56 -12.22 8.86 4.38
CA PHE A 56 -12.38 10.29 4.70
C PHE A 56 -13.35 10.52 5.87
N PRO A 57 -12.91 10.26 7.13
CA PRO A 57 -13.74 10.40 8.31
C PRO A 57 -14.38 11.78 8.47
N GLU A 58 -13.66 12.84 8.06
CA GLU A 58 -14.13 14.22 8.11
C GLU A 58 -15.28 14.50 7.15
N GLY A 59 -15.36 13.77 6.03
CA GLY A 59 -16.38 13.91 5.01
C GLY A 59 -17.70 13.23 5.34
N GLN A 60 -17.73 12.37 6.36
CA GLN A 60 -18.90 11.55 6.67
C GLN A 60 -19.64 12.18 7.84
N LEU A 61 -20.81 12.75 7.55
CA LEU A 61 -21.59 13.54 8.49
C LEU A 61 -22.91 12.84 8.83
N VAL A 62 -23.36 13.01 10.07
CA VAL A 62 -24.65 12.56 10.55
C VAL A 62 -25.35 13.66 11.33
N VAL A 63 -26.68 13.70 11.23
CA VAL A 63 -27.54 14.53 12.08
C VAL A 63 -28.27 13.63 13.05
N THR A 64 -28.26 14.03 14.32
CA THR A 64 -28.92 13.32 15.41
C THR A 64 -30.09 14.10 15.98
N HIS A 65 -31.13 13.38 16.40
CA HIS A 65 -32.26 13.86 17.18
C HIS A 65 -32.62 12.79 18.21
N ASP A 66 -32.73 13.15 19.50
CA ASP A 66 -32.98 12.21 20.60
C ASP A 66 -32.09 10.95 20.56
N LYS A 67 -30.80 11.15 20.25
CA LYS A 67 -29.75 10.12 20.07
C LYS A 67 -29.89 9.21 18.84
N ALA A 68 -30.99 9.28 18.08
CA ALA A 68 -31.16 8.58 16.81
C ALA A 68 -30.49 9.33 15.65
N ILE A 69 -29.97 8.61 14.65
CA ILE A 69 -29.50 9.19 13.38
C ILE A 69 -30.72 9.43 12.49
N VAL A 70 -30.94 10.68 12.10
CA VAL A 70 -32.11 11.11 11.32
C VAL A 70 -31.74 11.63 9.92
N GLY A 71 -30.45 11.66 9.61
CA GLY A 71 -29.93 12.00 8.30
C GLY A 71 -28.41 11.88 8.25
N TYR A 72 -27.87 11.75 7.05
CA TYR A 72 -26.44 11.59 6.81
C TYR A 72 -26.02 12.23 5.49
N ALA A 73 -24.73 12.52 5.36
CA ALA A 73 -24.11 12.97 4.11
C ALA A 73 -22.70 12.40 3.98
N MET A 74 -22.41 11.77 2.84
CA MET A 74 -21.13 11.14 2.52
C MET A 74 -20.42 11.95 1.43
N SER A 75 -19.14 12.24 1.64
CA SER A 75 -18.35 13.08 0.74
C SER A 75 -16.91 12.59 0.62
N LEU A 76 -16.22 13.01 -0.44
CA LEU A 76 -14.78 12.79 -0.65
C LEU A 76 -14.18 13.98 -1.40
N ILE A 77 -12.87 14.17 -1.31
CA ILE A 77 -12.13 15.16 -2.09
C ILE A 77 -11.58 14.46 -3.33
N VAL A 78 -11.74 15.05 -4.51
CA VAL A 78 -11.35 14.45 -5.80
C VAL A 78 -10.73 15.51 -6.71
N GLN A 79 -9.91 15.05 -7.65
CA GLN A 79 -9.45 15.86 -8.77
C GLN A 79 -10.39 15.60 -9.94
N LEU A 80 -10.97 16.66 -10.49
CA LEU A 80 -11.78 16.62 -11.70
C LEU A 80 -11.14 17.58 -12.70
N ASP A 81 -11.01 17.15 -13.95
CA ASP A 81 -10.50 18.00 -15.03
C ASP A 81 -11.56 19.02 -15.40
N ASP A 82 -11.17 20.29 -15.48
CA ASP A 82 -12.08 21.39 -15.84
C ASP A 82 -12.58 21.29 -17.29
N ASP A 83 -11.81 20.62 -18.15
CA ASP A 83 -12.11 20.43 -19.57
C ASP A 83 -12.88 19.12 -19.86
N SER A 84 -13.03 18.24 -18.84
CA SER A 84 -13.77 17.00 -19.03
C SER A 84 -15.29 17.29 -19.07
N PRO A 85 -16.02 16.78 -20.07
CA PRO A 85 -17.44 17.08 -20.21
C PRO A 85 -18.28 16.44 -19.10
N TRP A 86 -17.84 15.30 -18.53
CA TRP A 86 -18.48 14.66 -17.36
C TRP A 86 -17.67 13.45 -16.84
N TYR A 87 -17.97 13.02 -15.62
CA TYR A 87 -17.52 11.75 -15.02
C TYR A 87 -18.72 11.00 -14.44
N SER A 88 -18.71 9.66 -14.49
CA SER A 88 -19.73 8.85 -13.82
C SER A 88 -19.52 8.79 -12.30
N TYR A 89 -20.59 8.47 -11.57
CA TYR A 89 -20.50 8.22 -10.12
C TYR A 89 -19.41 7.19 -9.77
N ASN A 90 -19.28 6.11 -10.56
CA ASN A 90 -18.31 5.06 -10.29
C ASN A 90 -16.87 5.52 -10.49
N GLU A 91 -16.60 6.34 -11.50
CA GLU A 91 -15.29 6.95 -11.73
C GLU A 91 -14.92 7.94 -10.62
N ILE A 92 -15.87 8.77 -10.19
CA ILE A 92 -15.60 9.77 -9.15
C ILE A 92 -15.40 9.10 -7.78
N THR A 93 -16.13 8.04 -7.47
CA THR A 93 -16.15 7.44 -6.12
C THR A 93 -15.36 6.14 -5.99
N GLY A 94 -14.79 5.60 -7.07
CA GLY A 94 -14.19 4.26 -7.06
C GLY A 94 -15.23 3.18 -6.76
N ALA A 95 -16.34 3.20 -7.50
CA ALA A 95 -17.50 2.32 -7.32
C ALA A 95 -18.06 2.34 -5.87
N GLY A 96 -18.20 3.53 -5.30
CA GLY A 96 -18.76 3.74 -3.96
C GLY A 96 -17.80 3.44 -2.80
N THR A 97 -16.56 2.99 -3.06
CA THR A 97 -15.59 2.67 -2.00
C THR A 97 -14.80 3.89 -1.49
N PHE A 98 -14.85 4.99 -2.24
CA PHE A 98 -14.05 6.22 -2.10
C PHE A 98 -12.55 6.03 -2.36
N SER A 99 -12.13 4.98 -3.08
CA SER A 99 -10.71 4.74 -3.41
C SER A 99 -10.03 5.87 -4.20
N THR A 100 -10.81 6.76 -4.80
CA THR A 100 -10.37 7.94 -5.57
C THR A 100 -10.18 9.19 -4.72
N HIS A 101 -10.40 9.10 -3.39
CA HIS A 101 -10.22 10.23 -2.48
C HIS A 101 -8.78 10.76 -2.54
N HIS A 102 -8.64 12.04 -2.87
CA HIS A 102 -7.37 12.72 -3.05
C HIS A 102 -7.31 14.00 -2.19
N PRO A 103 -6.70 13.97 -0.98
CA PRO A 103 -6.70 15.11 -0.05
C PRO A 103 -6.12 16.41 -0.62
N SER A 104 -5.18 16.30 -1.57
CA SER A 104 -4.52 17.45 -2.20
C SER A 104 -5.29 18.00 -3.42
N ALA A 105 -6.40 17.37 -3.83
CA ALA A 105 -7.21 17.84 -4.96
C ALA A 105 -8.17 18.96 -4.52
N ASP A 106 -8.78 19.68 -5.45
CA ASP A 106 -9.44 20.94 -5.14
C ASP A 106 -10.97 20.88 -5.03
N THR A 107 -11.58 19.72 -5.26
CA THR A 107 -13.04 19.59 -5.37
C THR A 107 -13.60 18.67 -4.30
N LEU A 108 -14.61 19.13 -3.56
CA LEU A 108 -15.40 18.27 -2.67
C LEU A 108 -16.52 17.62 -3.49
N TYR A 109 -16.57 16.30 -3.58
CA TYR A 109 -17.69 15.60 -4.21
C TYR A 109 -18.72 15.15 -3.17
N GLY A 110 -19.98 15.53 -3.39
CA GLY A 110 -21.12 15.12 -2.58
C GLY A 110 -21.70 13.80 -3.07
N ALA A 111 -21.16 12.68 -2.59
CA ALA A 111 -21.50 11.34 -3.11
C ALA A 111 -22.92 10.86 -2.75
N ASP A 112 -23.34 11.03 -1.50
CA ASP A 112 -24.69 10.64 -1.08
C ASP A 112 -25.20 11.51 0.08
N ILE A 113 -26.49 11.77 0.13
CA ILE A 113 -27.13 12.56 1.19
C ILE A 113 -28.59 12.15 1.35
N ALA A 114 -28.99 11.81 2.59
CA ALA A 114 -30.36 11.41 2.86
C ALA A 114 -30.87 11.92 4.21
N VAL A 115 -32.19 12.09 4.28
CA VAL A 115 -32.93 12.45 5.49
C VAL A 115 -34.06 11.45 5.68
N HIS A 116 -34.15 10.90 6.89
CA HIS A 116 -35.23 9.99 7.28
C HIS A 116 -36.60 10.62 6.99
N PRO A 117 -37.57 9.89 6.39
CA PRO A 117 -38.87 10.43 5.98
C PRO A 117 -39.58 11.29 7.05
N ASP A 118 -39.63 10.80 8.29
CA ASP A 118 -40.29 11.49 9.42
C ASP A 118 -39.63 12.82 9.84
N HIS A 119 -38.43 13.11 9.34
CA HIS A 119 -37.69 14.33 9.64
C HIS A 119 -37.49 15.23 8.41
N ARG A 120 -38.10 14.90 7.27
CA ARG A 120 -38.14 15.77 6.08
C ARG A 120 -38.94 17.03 6.36
N GLY A 121 -38.62 18.14 5.69
CA GLY A 121 -39.24 19.45 5.92
C GLY A 121 -38.84 20.15 7.23
N LYS A 122 -38.15 19.47 8.15
CA LYS A 122 -37.74 20.01 9.46
C LYS A 122 -36.33 20.65 9.47
N GLY A 123 -35.77 20.94 8.30
CA GLY A 123 -34.48 21.62 8.14
C GLY A 123 -33.22 20.73 8.24
N VAL A 124 -33.35 19.42 8.43
CA VAL A 124 -32.21 18.48 8.55
C VAL A 124 -31.29 18.52 7.33
N GLY A 125 -31.84 18.53 6.11
CA GLY A 125 -31.04 18.63 4.88
C GLY A 125 -30.16 19.89 4.85
N ARG A 126 -30.71 21.04 5.27
CA ARG A 126 -29.95 22.31 5.35
C ARG A 126 -28.80 22.22 6.36
N ILE A 127 -28.97 21.47 7.45
CA ILE A 127 -27.91 21.22 8.44
C ILE A 127 -26.78 20.38 7.82
N LEU A 128 -27.12 19.34 7.05
CA LEU A 128 -26.14 18.49 6.37
C LEU A 128 -25.34 19.27 5.31
N TYR A 129 -26.01 20.05 4.45
CA TYR A 129 -25.30 20.90 3.48
C TYR A 129 -24.42 21.94 4.15
N ARG A 130 -24.88 22.56 5.24
CA ARG A 130 -24.02 23.47 6.03
C ARG A 130 -22.76 22.76 6.52
N GLY A 131 -22.86 21.50 6.92
CA GLY A 131 -21.71 20.67 7.27
C GLY A 131 -20.75 20.44 6.11
N ARG A 132 -21.26 20.17 4.90
CA ARG A 132 -20.44 20.05 3.68
C ARG A 132 -19.76 21.36 3.31
N VAL A 133 -20.47 22.49 3.40
CA VAL A 133 -19.87 23.82 3.18
C VAL A 133 -18.75 24.09 4.20
N GLN A 134 -18.94 23.72 5.46
CA GLN A 134 -17.87 23.82 6.47
C GLN A 134 -16.64 22.95 6.12
N ILE A 135 -16.82 21.78 5.50
CA ILE A 135 -15.71 20.96 4.99
C ILE A 135 -15.03 21.68 3.82
N LEU A 136 -15.82 22.17 2.85
CA LEU A 136 -15.34 22.91 1.69
C LEU A 136 -14.46 24.10 2.09
N GLU A 137 -14.94 24.91 3.04
CA GLU A 137 -14.22 26.06 3.61
C GLU A 137 -12.99 25.62 4.41
N ARG A 138 -13.13 24.63 5.30
CA ARG A 138 -12.03 24.16 6.17
C ARG A 138 -10.85 23.62 5.38
N PHE A 139 -11.11 22.87 4.32
CA PHE A 139 -10.07 22.31 3.45
C PHE A 139 -9.62 23.28 2.36
N ASN A 140 -10.18 24.50 2.33
CA ASN A 140 -9.92 25.54 1.33
C ASN A 140 -10.04 24.99 -0.10
N LEU A 141 -11.10 24.24 -0.37
CA LEU A 141 -11.38 23.63 -1.66
C LEU A 141 -12.02 24.66 -2.60
N ARG A 142 -11.77 24.55 -3.91
CA ARG A 142 -12.27 25.50 -4.91
C ARG A 142 -13.79 25.45 -5.04
N ARG A 143 -14.34 24.25 -5.02
CA ARG A 143 -15.77 24.00 -5.32
C ARG A 143 -16.27 22.69 -4.73
N MET A 144 -17.58 22.57 -4.63
CA MET A 144 -18.28 21.31 -4.37
C MET A 144 -19.08 20.89 -5.60
N ILE A 145 -18.90 19.65 -6.03
CA ILE A 145 -19.62 19.03 -7.16
C ILE A 145 -20.55 17.94 -6.64
N ALA A 146 -21.74 17.80 -7.23
CA ALA A 146 -22.66 16.70 -6.94
C ALA A 146 -23.53 16.36 -8.16
N GLY A 147 -23.99 15.11 -8.21
CA GLY A 147 -25.11 14.74 -9.09
C GLY A 147 -26.43 14.81 -8.35
N GLY A 148 -27.37 15.61 -8.84
CA GLY A 148 -28.68 15.79 -8.23
C GLY A 148 -29.78 15.04 -8.97
N ARG A 149 -30.55 14.22 -8.23
CA ARG A 149 -31.81 13.64 -8.73
C ARG A 149 -32.84 14.74 -9.05
N ILE A 150 -33.73 14.45 -9.99
CA ILE A 150 -34.89 15.30 -10.35
C ILE A 150 -36.19 14.46 -10.30
N PRO A 151 -36.56 13.96 -9.11
CA PRO A 151 -37.59 12.94 -8.96
C PRO A 151 -38.99 13.40 -9.39
N GLY A 152 -39.24 14.69 -9.60
CA GLY A 152 -40.50 15.17 -10.17
C GLY A 152 -40.63 15.00 -11.69
N PHE A 153 -39.53 14.73 -12.41
CA PHE A 153 -39.49 14.77 -13.87
C PHE A 153 -40.43 13.75 -14.54
N HIS A 154 -40.61 12.55 -13.98
CA HIS A 154 -41.51 11.53 -14.54
C HIS A 154 -42.96 12.03 -14.77
N GLN A 155 -43.42 13.05 -14.02
CA GLN A 155 -44.77 13.62 -14.18
C GLN A 155 -44.90 14.53 -15.42
N TYR A 156 -43.77 14.98 -15.96
CA TYR A 156 -43.66 15.89 -17.10
C TYR A 156 -43.05 15.20 -18.33
N ALA A 157 -42.56 13.98 -18.17
CA ALA A 157 -42.03 13.15 -19.25
C ALA A 157 -43.05 13.04 -20.40
N GLY A 158 -42.59 13.36 -21.62
CA GLY A 158 -43.43 13.42 -22.81
C GLY A 158 -44.10 14.76 -23.10
N ARG A 159 -44.00 15.75 -22.19
CA ARG A 159 -44.45 17.14 -22.42
C ARG A 159 -43.29 18.12 -22.62
N MET A 160 -42.14 17.82 -22.04
CA MET A 160 -40.91 18.61 -22.10
C MET A 160 -39.69 17.69 -21.90
N SER A 161 -38.52 18.13 -22.35
CA SER A 161 -37.25 17.45 -22.08
C SER A 161 -36.82 17.61 -20.62
N ALA A 162 -35.82 16.84 -20.18
CA ALA A 162 -35.27 16.97 -18.83
C ALA A 162 -34.59 18.34 -18.62
N GLU A 163 -33.95 18.87 -19.65
CA GLU A 163 -33.33 20.20 -19.67
C GLU A 163 -34.37 21.30 -19.55
N GLU A 164 -35.47 21.20 -20.30
CA GLU A 164 -36.60 22.14 -20.20
C GLU A 164 -37.25 22.08 -18.81
N TYR A 165 -37.46 20.88 -18.27
CA TYR A 165 -37.94 20.69 -16.90
C TYR A 165 -37.05 21.37 -15.86
N VAL A 166 -35.74 21.16 -15.95
CA VAL A 166 -34.76 21.79 -15.06
C VAL A 166 -34.81 23.32 -15.18
N ALA A 167 -34.88 23.87 -16.39
CA ALA A 167 -35.00 25.31 -16.62
C ALA A 167 -36.27 25.90 -16.00
N GLU A 168 -37.40 25.18 -16.07
CA GLU A 168 -38.66 25.58 -15.42
C GLU A 168 -38.57 25.54 -13.88
N VAL A 169 -37.80 24.60 -13.32
CA VAL A 169 -37.51 24.55 -11.88
C VAL A 169 -36.58 25.70 -11.46
N GLU A 170 -35.54 26.00 -12.24
CA GLU A 170 -34.64 27.14 -12.00
C GLU A 170 -35.39 28.48 -12.06
N ALA A 171 -36.36 28.60 -12.95
CA ALA A 171 -37.23 29.77 -13.05
C ALA A 171 -38.32 29.84 -11.95
N GLY A 172 -38.43 28.81 -11.11
CA GLY A 172 -39.39 28.75 -10.00
C GLY A 172 -40.85 28.49 -10.43
N ARG A 173 -41.08 28.07 -11.68
CA ARG A 173 -42.41 27.73 -12.20
C ARG A 173 -42.81 26.30 -11.85
N ILE A 174 -41.84 25.39 -11.72
CA ILE A 174 -42.03 24.02 -11.25
C ILE A 174 -41.29 23.82 -9.93
N TYR A 175 -41.90 23.04 -9.02
CA TYR A 175 -41.27 22.62 -7.78
C TYR A 175 -40.75 21.18 -7.91
N ASP A 176 -39.44 20.99 -7.79
CA ASP A 176 -38.81 19.67 -7.64
C ASP A 176 -38.22 19.55 -6.22
N PRO A 177 -38.57 18.49 -5.45
CA PRO A 177 -38.20 18.41 -4.05
C PRO A 177 -36.68 18.30 -3.81
N ALA A 178 -35.90 17.79 -4.77
CA ALA A 178 -34.46 17.66 -4.65
C ALA A 178 -33.74 18.88 -5.24
N LEU A 179 -34.01 19.22 -6.50
CA LEU A 179 -33.35 20.33 -7.20
C LEU A 179 -33.67 21.68 -6.56
N THR A 180 -34.91 21.94 -6.13
CA THR A 180 -35.24 23.20 -5.44
C THR A 180 -34.45 23.37 -4.14
N LEU A 181 -34.10 22.29 -3.44
CA LEU A 181 -33.22 22.38 -2.26
C LEU A 181 -31.78 22.71 -2.68
N HIS A 182 -31.23 22.07 -3.70
CA HIS A 182 -29.89 22.36 -4.22
C HIS A 182 -29.74 23.84 -4.60
N LEU A 183 -30.70 24.39 -5.36
CA LEU A 183 -30.72 25.79 -5.76
C LEU A 183 -30.78 26.73 -4.54
N LYS A 184 -31.59 26.40 -3.52
CA LYS A 184 -31.67 27.18 -2.26
C LYS A 184 -30.39 27.15 -1.43
N ILE A 185 -29.58 26.10 -1.56
CA ILE A 185 -28.26 26.01 -0.92
C ILE A 185 -27.22 26.85 -1.67
N GLY A 186 -27.48 27.18 -2.95
CA GLY A 186 -26.61 28.00 -3.80
C GLY A 186 -25.95 27.22 -4.93
N TYR A 187 -26.30 25.95 -5.15
CA TYR A 187 -25.81 25.21 -6.31
C TYR A 187 -26.32 25.84 -7.60
N ARG A 188 -25.47 25.78 -8.63
CA ARG A 188 -25.78 26.09 -10.02
C ARG A 188 -25.88 24.77 -10.79
N VAL A 189 -26.82 24.68 -11.72
CA VAL A 189 -26.86 23.57 -12.68
C VAL A 189 -25.90 23.90 -13.82
N LEU A 190 -24.93 23.02 -14.05
CA LEU A 190 -23.99 23.15 -15.17
C LEU A 190 -24.45 22.35 -16.39
N ALA A 191 -25.07 21.18 -16.16
CA ALA A 191 -25.58 20.31 -17.20
C ALA A 191 -26.66 19.36 -16.68
N VAL A 192 -27.36 18.70 -17.60
CA VAL A 192 -28.25 17.57 -17.33
C VAL A 192 -27.70 16.36 -18.09
N HIS A 193 -27.54 15.24 -17.39
CA HIS A 193 -26.96 14.01 -17.94
C HIS A 193 -27.91 12.83 -17.77
N HIS A 194 -28.04 12.03 -18.81
CA HIS A 194 -28.72 10.74 -18.77
C HIS A 194 -27.73 9.63 -18.39
N GLY A 195 -28.13 8.71 -17.52
CA GLY A 195 -27.33 7.55 -17.11
C GLY A 195 -26.29 7.82 -16.03
N TYR A 196 -26.32 9.00 -15.40
CA TYR A 196 -25.42 9.35 -14.29
C TYR A 196 -25.77 8.59 -13.01
N LEU A 197 -27.07 8.41 -12.76
CA LEU A 197 -27.63 7.65 -11.64
C LEU A 197 -28.84 6.85 -12.16
N ARG A 198 -29.09 5.67 -11.58
CA ARG A 198 -30.30 4.90 -11.87
C ARG A 198 -31.41 5.31 -10.93
N ASP A 199 -32.49 5.87 -11.47
CA ASP A 199 -33.65 6.31 -10.70
C ASP A 199 -34.89 6.41 -11.59
N GLU A 200 -35.87 5.54 -11.34
CA GLU A 200 -37.11 5.46 -12.11
C GLU A 200 -37.87 6.80 -12.12
N HIS A 201 -37.88 7.52 -11.00
CA HIS A 201 -38.62 8.79 -10.88
C HIS A 201 -37.96 9.94 -11.64
N SER A 202 -36.63 9.88 -11.82
CA SER A 202 -35.88 10.84 -12.62
C SER A 202 -35.68 10.36 -14.07
N LEU A 203 -36.17 9.16 -14.42
CA LEU A 203 -35.90 8.50 -15.71
C LEU A 203 -34.42 8.47 -16.07
N ASP A 204 -33.58 8.15 -15.08
CA ASP A 204 -32.10 8.11 -15.16
C ASP A 204 -31.42 9.45 -15.53
N TYR A 205 -32.16 10.56 -15.55
CA TYR A 205 -31.59 11.90 -15.67
C TYR A 205 -31.10 12.44 -14.32
N ALA A 206 -29.97 13.14 -14.35
CA ALA A 206 -29.40 13.83 -13.20
C ALA A 206 -28.87 15.21 -13.59
N THR A 207 -28.93 16.14 -12.65
CA THR A 207 -28.26 17.45 -12.77
C THR A 207 -26.80 17.33 -12.36
N TYR A 208 -25.90 17.95 -13.13
CA TYR A 208 -24.51 18.19 -12.73
C TYR A 208 -24.45 19.53 -12.01
N LEU A 209 -24.23 19.49 -10.70
CA LEU A 209 -24.36 20.64 -9.81
C LEU A 209 -22.99 21.11 -9.33
N GLU A 210 -22.79 22.43 -9.36
CA GLU A 210 -21.60 23.07 -8.79
C GLU A 210 -21.99 24.12 -7.73
N LEU A 211 -21.31 24.07 -6.59
CA LEU A 211 -21.31 25.12 -5.59
C LEU A 211 -19.89 25.64 -5.48
N GLU A 212 -19.67 26.87 -5.97
CA GLU A 212 -18.40 27.57 -5.81
C GLU A 212 -18.12 27.86 -4.32
N ASN A 213 -16.86 27.88 -3.92
CA ASN A 213 -16.45 28.33 -2.60
C ASN A 213 -16.00 29.81 -2.66
N PRO A 214 -16.80 30.79 -2.20
CA PRO A 214 -16.41 32.19 -2.22
C PRO A 214 -15.20 32.50 -1.30
N SER A 215 -14.94 31.62 -0.33
CA SER A 215 -13.81 31.72 0.59
C SER A 215 -12.55 31.03 0.09
N PHE A 216 -12.53 30.56 -1.17
CA PHE A 216 -11.37 29.91 -1.75
C PHE A 216 -10.21 30.89 -1.92
N HIS A 217 -9.08 30.58 -1.28
CA HIS A 217 -7.85 31.33 -1.40
C HIS A 217 -6.80 30.50 -2.17
N PRO A 218 -6.52 30.80 -3.45
CA PRO A 218 -5.58 30.03 -4.27
C PRO A 218 -4.19 29.88 -3.64
N GLU A 219 -3.68 30.95 -3.02
CA GLU A 219 -2.37 30.95 -2.35
C GLU A 219 -2.34 30.06 -1.10
N ARG A 220 -3.42 30.07 -0.29
CA ARG A 220 -3.55 29.15 0.86
C ARG A 220 -3.69 27.70 0.38
N ARG A 221 -4.26 27.46 -0.80
CA ARG A 221 -4.29 26.12 -1.40
C ARG A 221 -2.93 25.73 -1.95
N ARG A 222 -2.08 26.61 -2.49
CA ARG A 222 -0.68 26.22 -2.78
C ARG A 222 0.08 25.74 -1.54
N ILE A 223 -0.28 26.22 -0.35
CA ILE A 223 0.32 25.80 0.94
C ILE A 223 -0.39 24.57 1.55
N ALA A 224 -1.71 24.42 1.37
CA ALA A 224 -2.51 23.29 1.88
C ALA A 224 -2.61 22.10 0.92
N ALA A 225 -2.40 22.35 -0.38
CA ALA A 225 -2.22 21.41 -1.49
C ALA A 225 -0.75 21.32 -1.90
N ALA A 226 0.17 22.07 -1.29
CA ALA A 226 1.48 21.50 -1.02
C ALA A 226 1.13 20.24 -0.27
N PRO A 227 1.34 19.06 -0.90
CA PRO A 227 0.62 17.88 -0.50
C PRO A 227 0.76 17.74 1.01
N LEU A 228 -0.30 17.26 1.68
CA LEU A 228 -0.01 16.31 2.75
C LEU A 228 0.82 15.25 2.03
N ARG A 229 2.14 15.47 1.96
CA ARG A 229 3.12 14.54 1.46
C ARG A 229 2.90 13.41 2.45
N ARG A 230 2.09 12.42 2.09
CA ARG A 230 2.55 11.08 2.33
C ARG A 230 3.93 11.11 1.67
N PRO A 231 5.02 11.13 2.46
CA PRO A 231 6.33 11.13 1.85
C PRO A 231 6.32 9.93 0.92
N VAL A 232 6.56 10.14 -0.37
CA VAL A 232 6.54 9.04 -1.32
C VAL A 232 7.51 8.01 -0.77
N ARG A 233 7.01 6.85 -0.39
CA ARG A 233 7.82 5.85 0.32
C ARG A 233 8.68 5.15 -0.71
N ARG A 234 9.82 5.77 -1.03
CA ARG A 234 10.81 5.20 -1.93
C ARG A 234 11.97 4.61 -1.17
N VAL A 235 12.38 3.43 -1.59
CA VAL A 235 13.53 2.74 -1.05
C VAL A 235 14.46 2.37 -2.18
N ARG A 236 15.64 2.98 -2.18
CA ARG A 236 16.76 2.57 -3.04
C ARG A 236 17.44 1.34 -2.47
N VAL A 237 17.51 0.27 -3.25
CA VAL A 237 18.18 -0.98 -2.87
C VAL A 237 19.30 -1.30 -3.84
N CYS A 238 20.42 -1.78 -3.29
CA CYS A 238 21.56 -2.32 -4.00
C CYS A 238 21.63 -3.83 -3.76
N SER A 239 21.70 -4.62 -4.83
CA SER A 239 21.96 -6.06 -4.74
C SER A 239 23.34 -6.37 -5.30
N ALA A 240 24.18 -7.01 -4.49
CA ALA A 240 25.51 -7.43 -4.90
C ALA A 240 25.46 -8.73 -5.71
N GLN A 241 26.24 -8.77 -6.78
CA GLN A 241 26.65 -9.98 -7.47
C GLN A 241 28.13 -10.22 -7.17
N TYR A 242 28.39 -11.16 -6.26
CA TYR A 242 29.71 -11.35 -5.68
C TYR A 242 30.51 -12.37 -6.48
N GLN A 243 31.76 -12.05 -6.85
CA GLN A 243 32.61 -13.01 -7.55
C GLN A 243 33.47 -13.82 -6.58
N MET A 244 33.10 -15.10 -6.47
CA MET A 244 33.91 -16.12 -5.85
C MET A 244 35.21 -16.34 -6.62
N ARG A 245 36.33 -16.15 -5.92
CA ARG A 245 37.71 -16.33 -6.40
C ARG A 245 38.64 -16.61 -5.22
N PRO A 246 39.78 -17.29 -5.40
CA PRO A 246 40.73 -17.52 -4.31
C PRO A 246 41.19 -16.22 -3.64
N ILE A 247 41.30 -16.24 -2.31
CA ILE A 247 41.80 -15.16 -1.46
C ILE A 247 42.83 -15.72 -0.47
N THR A 248 43.70 -14.86 0.06
CA THR A 248 44.79 -15.25 0.97
C THR A 248 44.39 -15.19 2.44
N GLY A 249 43.32 -14.47 2.78
CA GLY A 249 42.84 -14.34 4.14
C GLY A 249 41.66 -13.38 4.27
N TRP A 250 41.35 -13.01 5.51
CA TRP A 250 40.20 -12.14 5.81
C TRP A 250 40.31 -10.76 5.17
N ASP A 251 41.50 -10.16 5.16
CA ASP A 251 41.67 -8.78 4.72
C ASP A 251 41.29 -8.61 3.24
N ASP A 252 41.48 -9.65 2.41
CA ASP A 252 41.02 -9.68 1.02
C ASP A 252 39.49 -9.74 0.91
N LEU A 253 38.82 -10.52 1.77
CA LEU A 253 37.36 -10.59 1.86
C LEU A 253 36.80 -9.23 2.30
N GLU A 254 37.40 -8.65 3.33
CA GLU A 254 37.00 -7.38 3.90
C GLU A 254 37.12 -6.25 2.87
N GLN A 255 38.22 -6.19 2.12
CA GLN A 255 38.35 -5.23 1.01
C GLN A 255 37.23 -5.37 -0.02
N GLN A 256 36.83 -6.58 -0.38
CA GLN A 256 35.72 -6.85 -1.30
C GLN A 256 34.38 -6.40 -0.70
N VAL A 257 34.12 -6.72 0.57
CA VAL A 257 32.92 -6.28 1.31
C VAL A 257 32.81 -4.75 1.36
N TYR A 258 33.90 -4.06 1.70
CA TYR A 258 33.94 -2.59 1.74
C TYR A 258 33.79 -1.96 0.35
N PHE A 259 34.26 -2.60 -0.72
CA PHE A 259 34.00 -2.14 -2.09
C PHE A 259 32.49 -2.06 -2.37
N PHE A 260 31.72 -3.10 -2.05
CA PHE A 260 30.27 -3.10 -2.26
C PHE A 260 29.56 -2.08 -1.37
N GLY A 261 29.94 -1.99 -0.09
CA GLY A 261 29.37 -1.02 0.84
C GLY A 261 29.60 0.43 0.42
N ARG A 262 30.83 0.78 0.03
CA ARG A 262 31.17 2.13 -0.47
C ARG A 262 30.48 2.43 -1.79
N THR A 263 30.34 1.43 -2.66
CA THR A 263 29.59 1.59 -3.91
C THR A 263 28.12 1.90 -3.61
N ALA A 264 27.45 1.11 -2.77
CA ALA A 264 26.06 1.34 -2.38
C ALA A 264 25.87 2.72 -1.71
N GLN A 265 26.82 3.15 -0.86
CA GLN A 265 26.83 4.47 -0.24
C GLN A 265 26.95 5.59 -1.27
N ALA A 266 27.88 5.47 -2.24
CA ALA A 266 28.10 6.46 -3.28
C ALA A 266 26.86 6.68 -4.16
N TYR A 267 26.04 5.64 -4.33
CA TYR A 267 24.74 5.73 -5.02
C TYR A 267 23.55 6.06 -4.10
N HIS A 268 23.81 6.41 -2.84
CA HIS A 268 22.80 6.79 -1.84
C HIS A 268 21.72 5.72 -1.65
N CYS A 269 22.13 4.45 -1.61
CA CYS A 269 21.22 3.35 -1.32
C CYS A 269 20.76 3.41 0.14
N HIS A 270 19.64 2.77 0.44
CA HIS A 270 19.18 2.53 1.81
C HIS A 270 19.55 1.11 2.26
N PHE A 271 19.49 0.16 1.32
CA PHE A 271 19.81 -1.25 1.55
C PHE A 271 20.94 -1.73 0.65
N LEU A 272 21.77 -2.61 1.18
CA LEU A 272 22.72 -3.44 0.43
C LEU A 272 22.49 -4.91 0.80
N VAL A 273 22.40 -5.80 -0.20
CA VAL A 273 22.21 -7.24 0.00
C VAL A 273 23.41 -7.99 -0.57
N PHE A 274 24.07 -8.79 0.28
CA PHE A 274 25.11 -9.74 -0.12
C PHE A 274 24.57 -11.15 -0.32
N PRO A 275 25.28 -12.04 -1.04
CA PRO A 275 24.80 -13.39 -1.31
C PRO A 275 24.85 -14.36 -0.13
N GLU A 276 24.16 -15.49 -0.27
CA GLU A 276 24.24 -16.59 0.69
C GLU A 276 25.65 -17.17 0.73
N LEU A 277 26.14 -17.46 1.94
CA LEU A 277 27.41 -18.16 2.21
C LEU A 277 28.60 -17.62 1.40
N PHE A 278 28.60 -16.33 1.04
CA PHE A 278 29.70 -15.74 0.27
C PHE A 278 31.04 -15.82 1.05
N THR A 279 30.96 -15.91 2.39
CA THR A 279 32.10 -16.15 3.28
C THR A 279 32.78 -17.50 3.06
N ALA A 280 32.17 -18.44 2.33
CA ALA A 280 32.81 -19.69 1.92
C ALA A 280 34.06 -19.45 1.04
N GLN A 281 34.21 -18.26 0.46
CA GLN A 281 35.45 -17.84 -0.18
C GLN A 281 36.68 -18.00 0.73
N LEU A 282 36.53 -17.81 2.05
CA LEU A 282 37.61 -17.96 3.03
C LEU A 282 38.18 -19.37 3.10
N PHE A 283 37.47 -20.39 2.62
CA PHE A 283 38.03 -21.73 2.53
C PHE A 283 39.32 -21.75 1.68
N SER A 284 39.45 -20.87 0.69
CA SER A 284 40.69 -20.75 -0.08
C SER A 284 41.90 -20.23 0.70
N SER A 285 41.69 -19.68 1.90
CA SER A 285 42.77 -19.23 2.80
C SER A 285 43.17 -20.25 3.86
N PHE A 286 42.44 -21.38 3.98
CA PHE A 286 42.71 -22.40 4.98
C PHE A 286 43.51 -23.57 4.40
N PRO A 287 44.36 -24.23 5.21
CA PRO A 287 44.97 -25.50 4.84
C PRO A 287 43.90 -26.55 4.51
N ARG A 288 44.17 -27.38 3.49
CA ARG A 288 43.21 -28.39 3.02
C ARG A 288 42.85 -29.40 4.11
N GLU A 289 43.82 -29.78 4.93
CA GLU A 289 43.64 -30.72 6.03
C GLU A 289 42.65 -30.17 7.07
N GLU A 290 42.65 -28.86 7.32
CA GLU A 290 41.71 -28.22 8.24
C GLU A 290 40.28 -28.18 7.68
N LEU A 291 40.15 -28.01 6.36
CA LEU A 291 38.85 -28.08 5.67
C LEU A 291 38.25 -29.47 5.71
N GLU A 292 39.09 -30.51 5.53
CA GLU A 292 38.65 -31.91 5.57
C GLU A 292 38.19 -32.33 6.99
N LEU A 293 38.79 -31.74 8.04
CA LEU A 293 38.46 -32.05 9.43
C LEU A 293 37.26 -31.28 9.98
N GLU A 294 37.17 -29.97 9.70
CA GLU A 294 36.17 -29.09 10.33
C GLU A 294 35.14 -28.51 9.34
N GLY A 295 35.44 -28.53 8.03
CA GLY A 295 34.56 -28.04 6.97
C GLY A 295 33.97 -26.67 7.27
N ILE A 296 32.64 -26.59 7.23
CA ILE A 296 31.90 -25.35 7.52
C ILE A 296 32.08 -24.86 8.96
N GLY A 297 32.50 -25.73 9.87
CA GLY A 297 32.79 -25.41 11.26
C GLY A 297 33.89 -24.35 11.41
N ARG A 298 34.84 -24.27 10.48
CA ARG A 298 35.85 -23.20 10.46
C ARG A 298 35.25 -21.82 10.32
N LEU A 299 34.25 -21.68 9.43
CA LEU A 299 33.59 -20.40 9.22
C LEU A 299 32.84 -19.98 10.49
N THR A 300 32.23 -20.91 11.23
CA THR A 300 31.52 -20.57 12.48
C THR A 300 32.41 -19.89 13.52
N ARG A 301 33.73 -20.14 13.50
CA ARG A 301 34.71 -19.49 14.40
C ARG A 301 35.02 -18.03 14.02
N LEU A 302 34.67 -17.63 12.80
CA LEU A 302 34.87 -16.28 12.29
C LEU A 302 33.63 -15.41 12.44
N HIS A 303 32.57 -15.92 13.09
CA HIS A 303 31.30 -15.21 13.24
C HIS A 303 31.46 -13.86 13.94
N ASP A 304 32.27 -13.79 15.00
CA ASP A 304 32.50 -12.52 15.71
C ASP A 304 33.18 -11.47 14.82
N ARG A 305 34.20 -11.88 14.05
CA ARG A 305 34.89 -10.99 13.10
C ARG A 305 33.96 -10.57 11.96
N TYR A 306 33.12 -11.48 11.47
CA TYR A 306 32.05 -11.16 10.52
C TYR A 306 31.08 -10.11 11.07
N LEU A 307 30.61 -10.28 12.30
CA LEU A 307 29.71 -9.33 12.94
C LEU A 307 30.35 -7.95 13.11
N GLU A 308 31.62 -7.89 13.49
CA GLU A 308 32.36 -6.63 13.65
C GLU A 308 32.50 -5.89 12.31
N THR A 309 33.05 -6.55 11.28
CA THR A 309 33.24 -5.96 9.94
C THR A 309 31.93 -5.38 9.39
N PHE A 310 30.81 -6.10 9.48
CA PHE A 310 29.54 -5.61 8.93
C PHE A 310 28.87 -4.55 9.81
N ARG A 311 29.04 -4.58 11.13
CA ARG A 311 28.56 -3.49 12.02
C ARG A 311 29.30 -2.20 11.74
N GLU A 312 30.62 -2.26 11.55
CA GLU A 312 31.44 -1.10 11.18
C GLU A 312 31.01 -0.57 9.83
N LEU A 313 30.91 -1.44 8.81
CA LEU A 313 30.48 -1.03 7.48
C LEU A 313 29.10 -0.36 7.50
N ALA A 314 28.12 -0.92 8.22
CA ALA A 314 26.78 -0.35 8.32
C ALA A 314 26.78 1.04 8.98
N ARG A 315 27.58 1.23 10.04
CA ARG A 315 27.74 2.53 10.72
C ARG A 315 28.43 3.56 9.84
N GLU A 316 29.52 3.18 9.18
CA GLU A 316 30.29 4.07 8.29
C GLU A 316 29.49 4.50 7.07
N THR A 317 28.73 3.56 6.49
CA THR A 317 27.98 3.81 5.26
C THR A 317 26.60 4.42 5.50
N GLY A 318 26.04 4.24 6.70
CA GLY A 318 24.67 4.60 7.02
C GLY A 318 23.61 3.70 6.38
N LEU A 319 24.01 2.50 5.94
CA LEU A 319 23.15 1.55 5.22
C LEU A 319 22.53 0.50 6.14
N HIS A 320 21.35 -0.01 5.75
CA HIS A 320 20.88 -1.31 6.21
C HIS A 320 21.52 -2.39 5.35
N ILE A 321 22.36 -3.24 5.93
CA ILE A 321 23.12 -4.23 5.17
C ILE A 321 22.60 -5.61 5.51
N VAL A 322 22.05 -6.32 4.52
CA VAL A 322 21.92 -7.78 4.61
C VAL A 322 23.28 -8.35 4.26
N GLY A 323 24.04 -8.77 5.25
CA GLY A 323 25.41 -9.32 5.09
C GLY A 323 25.43 -10.72 4.49
N GLY A 324 24.44 -11.05 3.65
CA GLY A 324 24.27 -12.38 3.11
C GLY A 324 23.90 -13.36 4.20
N SER A 325 24.44 -14.56 4.10
CA SER A 325 24.35 -15.54 5.18
C SER A 325 25.71 -16.10 5.59
N HIS A 326 25.80 -16.51 6.85
CA HIS A 326 26.99 -17.06 7.46
C HIS A 326 26.59 -18.25 8.35
N PRO A 327 27.40 -19.33 8.40
CA PRO A 327 27.12 -20.44 9.30
C PRO A 327 27.39 -20.04 10.75
N VAL A 328 26.44 -20.30 11.64
CA VAL A 328 26.51 -19.94 13.06
C VAL A 328 26.37 -21.19 13.93
N ARG A 329 27.21 -21.32 14.95
CA ARG A 329 27.13 -22.40 15.93
C ARG A 329 26.07 -22.05 16.99
N MET A 330 25.06 -22.91 17.15
CA MET A 330 23.96 -22.79 18.11
C MET A 330 23.97 -24.01 19.04
N GLY A 331 24.78 -23.96 20.10
CA GLY A 331 25.03 -25.13 20.93
C GLY A 331 25.75 -26.22 20.14
N GLU A 332 25.14 -27.40 20.02
CA GLU A 332 25.69 -28.51 19.22
C GLU A 332 25.34 -28.39 17.73
N GLU A 333 24.32 -27.62 17.37
CA GLU A 333 23.84 -27.47 15.99
C GLU A 333 24.57 -26.34 15.24
N THR A 334 24.63 -26.45 13.91
CA THR A 334 25.06 -25.34 13.04
C THR A 334 23.89 -24.88 12.19
N ARG A 335 23.68 -23.57 12.04
CA ARG A 335 22.61 -22.98 11.22
C ARG A 335 23.17 -22.09 10.13
N ASN A 336 22.52 -22.04 8.98
CA ASN A 336 22.79 -21.04 7.94
C ASN A 336 21.92 -19.81 8.23
N VAL A 337 22.55 -18.69 8.60
CA VAL A 337 21.85 -17.53 9.18
C VAL A 337 22.08 -16.29 8.32
N ALA A 338 21.01 -15.67 7.85
CA ALA A 338 21.07 -14.35 7.24
C ALA A 338 21.07 -13.26 8.31
N HIS A 339 21.86 -12.22 8.10
CA HIS A 339 22.07 -11.14 9.07
C HIS A 339 21.71 -9.78 8.46
N LEU A 340 20.86 -9.02 9.15
CA LEU A 340 20.53 -7.64 8.85
C LEU A 340 21.23 -6.72 9.87
N PHE A 341 22.20 -5.95 9.39
CA PHE A 341 22.94 -4.94 10.14
C PHE A 341 22.31 -3.57 9.92
N THR A 342 22.06 -2.84 11.00
CA THR A 342 21.50 -1.48 10.94
C THR A 342 22.59 -0.41 11.06
N PRO A 343 22.32 0.83 10.61
CA PRO A 343 23.22 1.97 10.83
C PRO A 343 23.47 2.29 12.32
N SER A 344 22.56 1.90 13.21
CA SER A 344 22.72 2.02 14.67
C SER A 344 23.68 0.97 15.25
N GLY A 345 24.03 -0.06 14.48
CA GLY A 345 24.90 -1.16 14.87
C GLY A 345 24.17 -2.34 15.53
N GLU A 346 22.83 -2.34 15.52
CA GLU A 346 22.04 -3.51 15.89
C GLU A 346 22.12 -4.58 14.78
N VAL A 347 21.97 -5.85 15.18
CA VAL A 347 22.02 -6.99 14.26
C VAL A 347 20.79 -7.85 14.50
N TYR A 348 20.08 -8.12 13.43
CA TYR A 348 18.92 -8.99 13.39
C TYR A 348 19.21 -10.19 12.50
N THR A 349 18.58 -11.34 12.79
CA THR A 349 18.87 -12.57 12.07
C THR A 349 17.61 -13.28 11.59
N GLN A 350 17.77 -14.03 10.49
CA GLN A 350 16.79 -15.00 10.02
C GLN A 350 17.52 -16.29 9.66
N ASP A 351 17.22 -17.35 10.38
CA ASP A 351 17.74 -18.67 10.09
C ASP A 351 17.06 -19.22 8.83
N LYS A 352 17.84 -19.92 7.98
CA LYS A 352 17.32 -20.67 6.84
C LYS A 352 16.40 -21.78 7.35
N LEU A 353 15.21 -21.89 6.78
CA LEU A 353 14.20 -22.86 7.25
C LEU A 353 14.27 -24.16 6.47
N HIS A 354 14.39 -24.06 5.15
CA HIS A 354 14.46 -25.20 4.24
C HIS A 354 15.91 -25.48 3.87
N ILE A 355 16.49 -26.51 4.50
CA ILE A 355 17.87 -26.88 4.26
C ILE A 355 17.98 -27.81 3.05
N THR A 356 18.86 -27.48 2.11
CA THR A 356 19.07 -28.30 0.93
C THR A 356 19.64 -29.68 1.31
N PRO A 357 19.44 -30.72 0.48
CA PRO A 357 20.05 -32.02 0.74
C PRO A 357 21.57 -31.97 0.88
N ASN A 358 22.24 -31.06 0.17
CA ASN A 358 23.70 -30.88 0.25
C ASN A 358 24.11 -30.29 1.60
N GLU A 359 23.50 -29.17 2.00
CA GLU A 359 23.79 -28.54 3.30
C GLU A 359 23.53 -29.46 4.49
N ARG A 360 22.51 -30.32 4.45
CA ARG A 360 22.26 -31.30 5.52
C ARG A 360 23.34 -32.37 5.59
N ARG A 361 23.77 -32.90 4.43
CA ARG A 361 24.71 -34.03 4.36
C ARG A 361 26.16 -33.60 4.55
N GLU A 362 26.58 -32.55 3.87
CA GLU A 362 27.98 -32.11 3.83
C GLU A 362 28.32 -31.14 4.98
N TYR A 363 27.35 -30.36 5.45
CA TYR A 363 27.59 -29.28 6.42
C TYR A 363 26.90 -29.49 7.76
N GLY A 364 26.05 -30.51 7.91
CA GLY A 364 25.30 -30.76 9.13
C GLY A 364 24.42 -29.58 9.55
N ILE A 365 23.91 -28.79 8.59
CA ILE A 365 23.09 -27.61 8.89
C ILE A 365 21.70 -28.05 9.35
N SER A 366 21.30 -27.55 10.52
CA SER A 366 19.95 -27.71 11.08
C SER A 366 19.01 -26.59 10.62
N PRO A 367 17.70 -26.87 10.48
CA PRO A 367 16.71 -25.88 10.11
C PRO A 367 16.45 -24.87 11.23
N GLY A 368 16.18 -23.62 10.85
CA GLY A 368 15.66 -22.60 11.75
C GLY A 368 14.22 -22.84 12.20
N GLN A 369 13.73 -21.96 13.08
CA GLN A 369 12.37 -22.03 13.62
C GLN A 369 11.71 -20.64 13.54
N GLY A 370 10.80 -20.47 12.58
CA GLY A 370 9.97 -19.26 12.47
C GLY A 370 10.43 -18.22 11.46
N LEU A 371 9.62 -17.17 11.33
CA LEU A 371 9.76 -16.11 10.34
C LEU A 371 9.67 -14.75 11.04
N THR A 372 10.44 -13.78 10.57
CA THR A 372 10.41 -12.41 11.10
C THR A 372 10.30 -11.37 9.99
N VAL A 373 9.46 -10.36 10.23
CA VAL A 373 9.41 -9.10 9.46
C VAL A 373 10.11 -8.02 10.26
N PHE A 374 11.04 -7.32 9.61
CA PHE A 374 11.82 -6.23 10.17
C PHE A 374 11.26 -4.89 9.66
N ASP A 375 10.73 -4.06 10.56
CA ASP A 375 10.26 -2.70 10.27
C ASP A 375 11.42 -1.73 10.46
N THR A 376 12.03 -1.31 9.35
CA THR A 376 13.27 -0.51 9.36
C THR A 376 13.07 0.99 9.39
N GLY A 377 11.84 1.46 9.49
CA GLY A 377 11.47 2.86 9.28
C GLY A 377 11.44 3.28 7.81
N TYR A 378 12.18 2.61 6.91
CA TYR A 378 12.09 2.80 5.46
C TYR A 378 11.03 1.88 4.83
N ALA A 379 11.15 0.59 5.11
CA ALA A 379 10.27 -0.47 4.61
C ALA A 379 10.12 -1.57 5.65
N ARG A 380 9.05 -2.35 5.52
CA ARG A 380 8.97 -3.67 6.15
C ARG A 380 9.63 -4.69 5.26
N VAL A 381 10.76 -5.22 5.70
CA VAL A 381 11.56 -6.19 4.95
C VAL A 381 11.54 -7.55 5.64
N ALA A 382 11.69 -8.61 4.88
CA ALA A 382 11.93 -9.94 5.42
C ALA A 382 13.02 -10.65 4.61
N MET A 383 13.73 -11.57 5.25
CA MET A 383 14.80 -12.34 4.62
C MET A 383 14.32 -13.77 4.35
N LEU A 384 14.62 -14.32 3.18
CA LEU A 384 14.45 -15.75 2.88
C LEU A 384 15.74 -16.25 2.25
N VAL A 385 16.39 -17.27 2.83
CA VAL A 385 17.71 -17.69 2.38
C VAL A 385 17.56 -18.75 1.29
N CYS A 386 17.93 -18.37 0.06
CA CYS A 386 18.06 -19.26 -1.09
C CYS A 386 16.84 -20.15 -1.29
N TYR A 387 16.95 -21.42 -0.94
CA TYR A 387 15.93 -22.45 -1.12
C TYR A 387 14.58 -22.08 -0.49
N ASP A 388 14.57 -21.25 0.57
CA ASP A 388 13.35 -20.76 1.20
C ASP A 388 12.41 -20.02 0.23
N VAL A 389 12.92 -19.32 -0.79
CA VAL A 389 12.08 -18.57 -1.74
C VAL A 389 11.25 -19.48 -2.66
N GLU A 390 11.68 -20.73 -2.82
CA GLU A 390 10.95 -21.73 -3.62
C GLU A 390 9.62 -22.12 -2.96
N PHE A 391 9.46 -21.89 -1.65
CA PHE A 391 8.25 -22.24 -0.88
C PHE A 391 7.27 -21.05 -0.81
N PRO A 392 6.14 -21.09 -1.56
CA PRO A 392 5.21 -19.96 -1.64
C PRO A 392 4.63 -19.56 -0.27
N GLU A 393 4.44 -20.52 0.63
CA GLU A 393 3.85 -20.34 1.94
C GLU A 393 4.62 -19.32 2.78
N LEU A 394 5.95 -19.38 2.77
CA LEU A 394 6.79 -18.46 3.56
C LEU A 394 6.60 -17.02 3.11
N SER A 395 6.70 -16.77 1.80
CA SER A 395 6.51 -15.44 1.23
C SER A 395 5.11 -14.89 1.52
N ARG A 396 4.09 -15.75 1.47
CA ARG A 396 2.71 -15.38 1.76
C ARG A 396 2.53 -15.00 3.22
N LEU A 397 3.05 -15.82 4.13
CA LEU A 397 2.98 -15.56 5.57
C LEU A 397 3.68 -14.23 5.93
N LEU A 398 4.88 -14.00 5.39
CA LEU A 398 5.61 -12.73 5.57
C LEU A 398 4.83 -11.53 5.01
N THR A 399 4.22 -11.67 3.84
CA THR A 399 3.40 -10.60 3.24
C THR A 399 2.16 -10.30 4.06
N LEU A 400 1.48 -11.33 4.58
CA LEU A 400 0.31 -11.15 5.45
C LEU A 400 0.69 -10.52 6.80
N ALA A 401 1.92 -10.74 7.27
CA ALA A 401 2.51 -10.04 8.41
C ALA A 401 2.98 -8.60 8.06
N GLY A 402 2.87 -8.19 6.80
CA GLY A 402 3.09 -6.82 6.34
C GLY A 402 4.43 -6.56 5.66
N ALA A 403 5.17 -7.59 5.23
CA ALA A 403 6.36 -7.41 4.42
C ALA A 403 6.04 -6.73 3.07
N GLU A 404 6.92 -5.83 2.65
CA GLU A 404 6.84 -5.08 1.39
C GLU A 404 7.99 -5.44 0.45
N ILE A 405 9.12 -5.89 1.01
CA ILE A 405 10.31 -6.31 0.29
C ILE A 405 10.81 -7.65 0.87
N LEU A 406 11.03 -8.64 0.01
CA LEU A 406 11.80 -9.83 0.38
C LEU A 406 13.25 -9.70 -0.10
N LEU A 407 14.18 -9.94 0.81
CA LEU A 407 15.62 -9.92 0.55
C LEU A 407 16.09 -11.38 0.52
N VAL A 408 16.62 -11.81 -0.62
CA VAL A 408 16.88 -13.23 -0.94
C VAL A 408 18.35 -13.40 -1.29
N PRO A 409 19.24 -13.55 -0.29
CA PRO A 409 20.59 -14.04 -0.51
C PRO A 409 20.53 -15.48 -1.00
N PHE A 410 21.24 -15.81 -2.08
CA PHE A 410 21.28 -17.17 -2.64
C PHE A 410 22.66 -17.57 -3.14
N SER A 411 22.92 -18.87 -3.19
CA SER A 411 24.11 -19.45 -3.79
C SER A 411 23.73 -20.70 -4.58
N THR A 412 24.03 -20.68 -5.88
CA THR A 412 23.75 -21.78 -6.80
C THR A 412 24.96 -22.04 -7.69
N ASP A 413 25.14 -23.28 -8.11
CA ASP A 413 26.26 -23.77 -8.92
C ASP A 413 26.01 -23.67 -10.42
N GLU A 414 24.77 -23.93 -10.85
CA GLU A 414 24.40 -24.00 -12.26
C GLU A 414 23.10 -23.26 -12.61
N ARG A 415 22.89 -23.03 -13.90
CA ARG A 415 21.82 -22.16 -14.42
C ARG A 415 20.41 -22.63 -14.04
N LYS A 416 20.07 -23.92 -14.12
CA LYS A 416 18.74 -24.43 -13.79
C LYS A 416 18.44 -24.26 -12.30
N ALA A 417 19.43 -24.42 -11.43
CA ALA A 417 19.34 -24.15 -10.00
C ALA A 417 19.03 -22.68 -9.74
N TYR A 418 19.79 -21.78 -10.38
CA TYR A 418 19.48 -20.36 -10.33
C TYR A 418 18.07 -20.05 -10.87
N LEU A 419 17.65 -20.65 -11.98
CA LEU A 419 16.32 -20.40 -12.56
C LEU A 419 15.19 -20.83 -11.63
N ARG A 420 15.34 -21.88 -10.81
CA ARG A 420 14.33 -22.22 -9.79
C ARG A 420 14.18 -21.11 -8.77
N VAL A 421 15.29 -20.60 -8.25
CA VAL A 421 15.30 -19.46 -7.31
C VAL A 421 14.71 -18.22 -7.97
N ARG A 422 15.20 -17.85 -9.16
CA ARG A 422 14.80 -16.64 -9.90
C ARG A 422 13.32 -16.65 -10.28
N TYR A 423 12.79 -17.76 -10.79
CA TYR A 423 11.39 -17.86 -11.17
C TYR A 423 10.47 -17.91 -9.96
N SER A 424 10.86 -18.62 -8.89
CA SER A 424 10.10 -18.62 -7.65
C SER A 424 10.04 -17.21 -7.06
N ALA A 425 11.17 -16.51 -6.98
CA ALA A 425 11.24 -15.11 -6.55
C ALA A 425 10.39 -14.17 -7.41
N HIS A 426 10.38 -14.37 -8.73
CA HIS A 426 9.48 -13.62 -9.62
C HIS A 426 8.02 -13.85 -9.25
N ALA A 427 7.64 -15.13 -9.10
CA ALA A 427 6.29 -15.49 -8.70
C ALA A 427 5.95 -14.87 -7.34
N ARG A 428 6.89 -14.84 -6.38
CA ARG A 428 6.65 -14.25 -5.06
C ARG A 428 6.36 -12.75 -5.15
N ALA A 429 7.04 -12.02 -6.04
CA ALA A 429 6.77 -10.61 -6.27
C ALA A 429 5.34 -10.36 -6.81
N VAL A 430 4.94 -11.17 -7.79
CA VAL A 430 3.63 -11.07 -8.45
C VAL A 430 2.48 -11.54 -7.55
N GLU A 431 2.59 -12.74 -6.97
CA GLU A 431 1.53 -13.36 -6.16
C GLU A 431 1.20 -12.56 -4.90
N ASN A 432 2.20 -11.87 -4.34
CA ASN A 432 2.08 -11.15 -3.07
C ASN A 432 2.01 -9.63 -3.23
N ILE A 433 2.22 -9.09 -4.45
CA ILE A 433 2.32 -7.65 -4.70
C ILE A 433 3.35 -7.03 -3.74
N ILE A 434 4.59 -7.50 -3.85
CA ILE A 434 5.78 -7.06 -3.09
C ILE A 434 6.98 -7.00 -4.03
N TYR A 435 8.06 -6.35 -3.60
CA TYR A 435 9.36 -6.44 -4.29
C TYR A 435 10.16 -7.64 -3.78
N VAL A 436 11.00 -8.23 -4.64
CA VAL A 436 11.92 -9.31 -4.26
C VAL A 436 13.31 -9.02 -4.81
N VAL A 437 14.31 -8.96 -3.92
CA VAL A 437 15.69 -8.61 -4.22
C VAL A 437 16.55 -9.86 -4.09
N LEU A 438 17.14 -10.29 -5.20
CA LEU A 438 17.99 -11.46 -5.32
C LEU A 438 19.45 -11.02 -5.36
N SER A 439 20.28 -11.58 -4.47
CA SER A 439 21.74 -11.37 -4.44
C SER A 439 22.44 -12.73 -4.46
N GLY A 440 23.35 -12.92 -5.42
CA GLY A 440 23.92 -14.21 -5.75
C GLY A 440 25.43 -14.19 -6.02
N ASN A 441 26.04 -15.36 -5.86
CA ASN A 441 27.44 -15.59 -6.20
C ASN A 441 27.61 -15.89 -7.71
N VAL A 442 28.74 -15.46 -8.27
CA VAL A 442 29.28 -15.86 -9.58
C VAL A 442 30.74 -16.27 -9.42
N GLY A 443 31.38 -16.81 -10.46
CA GLY A 443 32.79 -17.20 -10.40
C GLY A 443 33.00 -18.57 -9.78
N ASN A 444 34.25 -18.89 -9.44
CA ASN A 444 34.69 -20.26 -9.19
C ASN A 444 35.65 -20.33 -8.00
N LEU A 445 35.53 -21.38 -7.17
CA LEU A 445 36.51 -21.75 -6.16
C LEU A 445 37.04 -23.17 -6.44
N PRO A 446 38.08 -23.33 -7.27
CA PRO A 446 38.56 -24.65 -7.71
C PRO A 446 39.02 -25.59 -6.60
N GLN A 447 39.27 -25.06 -5.39
CA GLN A 447 39.76 -25.80 -4.23
C GLN A 447 38.64 -26.16 -3.24
N VAL A 448 37.39 -25.81 -3.54
CA VAL A 448 36.24 -25.95 -2.63
C VAL A 448 35.13 -26.71 -3.35
N ASP A 449 34.97 -28.00 -3.05
CA ASP A 449 34.11 -28.93 -3.81
C ASP A 449 32.65 -28.46 -3.99
N ASN A 450 32.08 -27.84 -2.96
CA ASN A 450 30.69 -27.36 -2.98
C ASN A 450 30.52 -25.94 -3.54
N PHE A 451 31.61 -25.27 -3.94
CA PHE A 451 31.63 -23.93 -4.52
C PHE A 451 32.53 -23.85 -5.77
N LEU A 452 32.81 -25.01 -6.40
CA LEU A 452 33.67 -25.12 -7.58
C LEU A 452 33.26 -24.16 -8.69
N ILE A 453 31.97 -24.10 -8.94
CA ILE A 453 31.33 -23.16 -9.86
C ILE A 453 30.18 -22.46 -9.13
N ASN A 454 29.96 -21.20 -9.45
CA ASN A 454 28.85 -20.40 -8.94
C ASN A 454 28.18 -19.70 -10.12
N TYR A 455 26.87 -19.82 -10.16
CA TYR A 455 26.03 -19.22 -11.17
C TYR A 455 24.91 -18.43 -10.50
N GLY A 456 24.79 -17.16 -10.86
CA GLY A 456 23.74 -16.29 -10.35
C GLY A 456 23.60 -15.05 -11.20
N HIS A 457 22.43 -14.43 -11.12
CA HIS A 457 22.27 -13.03 -11.49
C HIS A 457 21.64 -12.30 -10.32
N ALA A 458 22.24 -11.18 -9.90
CA ALA A 458 21.54 -10.25 -9.04
C ALA A 458 20.34 -9.67 -9.80
N ALA A 459 19.17 -9.62 -9.16
CA ALA A 459 17.95 -9.15 -9.80
C ALA A 459 16.98 -8.54 -8.79
N ILE A 460 16.20 -7.57 -9.24
CA ILE A 460 15.17 -6.90 -8.44
C ILE A 460 13.85 -7.11 -9.16
N CYS A 461 13.04 -8.03 -8.64
CA CYS A 461 11.73 -8.38 -9.18
C CYS A 461 10.66 -7.43 -8.65
N THR A 462 9.72 -7.06 -9.50
CA THR A 462 8.57 -6.23 -9.17
C THR A 462 7.28 -7.04 -9.31
N PRO A 463 6.15 -6.57 -8.76
CA PRO A 463 4.84 -7.03 -9.23
C PRO A 463 4.67 -6.77 -10.73
N SER A 464 3.65 -7.39 -11.32
CA SER A 464 3.33 -7.25 -12.74
C SER A 464 1.94 -6.64 -12.89
N ASP A 465 1.91 -5.32 -13.03
CA ASP A 465 0.70 -4.50 -13.24
C ASP A 465 1.13 -3.14 -13.85
N PHE A 466 0.18 -2.28 -14.24
CA PHE A 466 0.46 -1.02 -14.93
C PHE A 466 1.45 -0.08 -14.23
N ALA A 467 1.58 -0.16 -12.90
CA ALA A 467 2.50 0.66 -12.12
C ALA A 467 3.96 0.16 -12.14
N PHE A 468 4.25 -0.97 -12.81
CA PHE A 468 5.54 -1.65 -12.77
C PHE A 468 6.10 -1.91 -14.19
N PRO A 469 7.41 -2.22 -14.31
CA PRO A 469 8.03 -2.58 -15.58
C PRO A 469 7.33 -3.74 -16.30
N THR A 470 7.38 -3.72 -17.63
CA THR A 470 6.66 -4.65 -18.50
C THR A 470 7.12 -6.10 -18.37
N ASP A 471 8.35 -6.33 -17.95
CA ASP A 471 8.96 -7.65 -17.75
C ASP A 471 9.04 -8.06 -16.27
N GLY A 472 8.45 -7.27 -15.37
CA GLY A 472 8.44 -7.55 -13.92
C GLY A 472 9.82 -7.41 -13.27
N LEU A 473 10.75 -6.66 -13.88
CA LEU A 473 12.10 -6.43 -13.39
C LEU A 473 12.41 -4.94 -13.26
N ALA A 474 12.83 -4.52 -12.08
CA ALA A 474 13.38 -3.17 -11.89
C ALA A 474 14.85 -3.10 -12.29
N ALA A 475 15.61 -4.18 -12.06
CA ALA A 475 17.00 -4.31 -12.49
C ALA A 475 17.42 -5.79 -12.56
N VAL A 476 18.41 -6.09 -13.39
CA VAL A 476 19.03 -7.43 -13.50
C VAL A 476 20.48 -7.30 -13.95
N ALA A 477 21.36 -8.13 -13.39
CA ALA A 477 22.76 -8.19 -13.74
C ALA A 477 23.01 -9.12 -14.93
N ASP A 478 24.09 -8.85 -15.66
CA ASP A 478 24.63 -9.78 -16.64
C ASP A 478 25.23 -11.03 -15.97
N THR A 479 25.34 -12.10 -16.74
CA THR A 479 26.01 -13.32 -16.30
C THR A 479 27.50 -13.09 -16.05
N ALA A 480 28.03 -13.69 -14.97
CA ALA A 480 29.46 -13.91 -14.73
C ALA A 480 30.34 -12.68 -14.42
N SER A 481 29.77 -11.49 -14.19
CA SER A 481 30.51 -10.29 -13.79
C SER A 481 30.36 -9.97 -12.30
N GLU A 482 31.43 -9.54 -11.62
CA GLU A 482 31.31 -8.90 -10.32
C GLU A 482 30.69 -7.52 -10.50
N THR A 483 29.51 -7.28 -9.91
CA THR A 483 28.79 -6.02 -10.12
C THR A 483 27.71 -5.78 -9.04
N VAL A 484 27.06 -4.63 -9.11
CA VAL A 484 25.84 -4.32 -8.37
C VAL A 484 24.71 -3.98 -9.31
N VAL A 485 23.47 -4.28 -8.89
CA VAL A 485 22.27 -3.71 -9.51
C VAL A 485 21.53 -2.87 -8.49
N ILE A 486 21.08 -1.69 -8.92
CA ILE A 486 20.47 -0.69 -8.06
C ILE A 486 19.13 -0.28 -8.66
N ALA A 487 18.09 -0.22 -7.82
CA ALA A 487 16.79 0.30 -8.23
C ALA A 487 16.12 1.10 -7.10
N ASP A 488 15.31 2.08 -7.50
CA ASP A 488 14.37 2.78 -6.62
C ASP A 488 13.04 2.02 -6.60
N LEU A 489 12.62 1.57 -5.42
CA LEU A 489 11.37 0.86 -5.22
C LEU A 489 10.30 1.83 -4.70
N ASP A 490 9.15 1.87 -5.37
CA ASP A 490 8.02 2.72 -5.00
C ASP A 490 7.01 1.92 -4.16
N LEU A 491 7.09 2.06 -2.83
CA LEU A 491 6.22 1.30 -1.93
C LEU A 491 4.77 1.79 -1.98
N ASP A 492 4.53 3.03 -2.43
CA ASP A 492 3.17 3.53 -2.63
C ASP A 492 2.53 2.88 -3.86
N ALA A 493 3.32 2.54 -4.89
CA ALA A 493 2.84 1.75 -6.03
C ALA A 493 2.37 0.35 -5.61
N LEU A 494 3.01 -0.29 -4.62
CA LEU A 494 2.51 -1.55 -4.04
C LEU A 494 1.13 -1.35 -3.40
N GLN A 495 0.97 -0.30 -2.60
CA GLN A 495 -0.31 0.00 -1.95
C GLN A 495 -1.40 0.24 -3.00
N LEU A 496 -1.10 1.05 -4.03
CA LEU A 496 -2.03 1.35 -5.12
C LEU A 496 -2.46 0.06 -5.85
N SER A 497 -1.51 -0.79 -6.24
CA SER A 497 -1.79 -2.05 -6.93
C SER A 497 -2.62 -3.02 -6.08
N ARG A 498 -2.40 -3.07 -4.76
CA ARG A 498 -3.23 -3.88 -3.85
C ARG A 498 -4.68 -3.42 -3.77
N GLU A 499 -4.94 -2.13 -3.98
CA GLU A 499 -6.28 -1.52 -3.85
C GLU A 499 -7.05 -1.52 -5.17
N ILE A 500 -6.41 -1.06 -6.26
CA ILE A 500 -7.03 -0.80 -7.57
C ILE A 500 -6.33 -1.50 -8.74
N GLY A 501 -5.38 -2.38 -8.48
CA GLY A 501 -4.70 -3.15 -9.53
C GLY A 501 -5.66 -3.97 -10.39
N SER A 502 -5.21 -4.31 -11.59
CA SER A 502 -5.98 -5.10 -12.55
C SER A 502 -6.41 -6.47 -11.98
N VAL A 503 -5.58 -7.01 -11.08
CA VAL A 503 -5.86 -8.17 -10.22
C VAL A 503 -5.47 -7.85 -8.78
N ARG A 504 -6.14 -8.45 -7.78
CA ARG A 504 -5.86 -8.18 -6.36
C ARG A 504 -5.67 -9.46 -5.54
N PRO A 505 -4.57 -10.21 -5.75
CA PRO A 505 -4.36 -11.53 -5.17
C PRO A 505 -4.42 -11.57 -3.63
N LEU A 506 -4.01 -10.49 -2.95
CA LEU A 506 -4.08 -10.41 -1.48
C LEU A 506 -5.54 -10.33 -0.98
N ARG A 507 -6.39 -9.57 -1.69
CA ARG A 507 -7.78 -9.30 -1.32
C ARG A 507 -8.70 -10.43 -1.74
N ASP A 508 -8.43 -11.05 -2.89
CA ASP A 508 -9.31 -12.02 -3.53
C ASP A 508 -9.07 -13.47 -3.03
N ARG A 509 -8.29 -13.64 -1.95
CA ARG A 509 -8.06 -14.95 -1.31
C ARG A 509 -9.37 -15.55 -0.80
N ARG A 510 -9.56 -16.84 -1.04
CA ARG A 510 -10.75 -17.62 -0.64
C ARG A 510 -10.56 -18.25 0.73
N ALA A 511 -10.61 -17.43 1.78
CA ALA A 511 -10.50 -17.89 3.17
C ALA A 511 -11.62 -18.86 3.60
N ASP A 512 -12.70 -18.94 2.81
CA ASP A 512 -13.75 -19.93 2.95
C ASP A 512 -13.36 -21.33 2.43
N LEU A 513 -12.33 -21.44 1.58
CA LEU A 513 -11.85 -22.70 0.99
C LEU A 513 -10.55 -23.21 1.61
N TYR A 514 -9.67 -22.30 2.03
CA TYR A 514 -8.39 -22.66 2.63
C TYR A 514 -7.97 -21.65 3.69
N GLU A 515 -7.17 -22.12 4.63
CA GLU A 515 -6.50 -21.29 5.62
C GLU A 515 -4.99 -21.46 5.50
N LEU A 516 -4.26 -20.36 5.70
CA LEU A 516 -2.80 -20.39 5.80
C LEU A 516 -2.43 -19.72 7.12
N VAL A 517 -2.28 -20.55 8.15
CA VAL A 517 -1.91 -20.12 9.51
C VAL A 517 -0.55 -20.72 9.84
N PRO A 518 0.41 -19.92 10.29
CA PRO A 518 1.69 -20.44 10.71
C PRO A 518 1.55 -21.10 12.09
N LYS A 519 2.28 -22.19 12.33
CA LYS A 519 2.30 -22.84 13.66
C LYS A 519 3.04 -22.00 14.71
N ILE A 520 4.04 -21.24 14.27
CA ILE A 520 4.77 -20.27 15.07
C ILE A 520 4.42 -18.90 14.49
N GLU A 521 3.91 -17.98 15.32
CA GLU A 521 3.53 -16.65 14.87
C GLU A 521 4.71 -15.94 14.17
N VAL A 522 4.42 -15.25 13.06
CA VAL A 522 5.43 -14.46 12.36
C VAL A 522 5.78 -13.27 13.23
N GLY A 523 7.04 -13.18 13.67
CA GLY A 523 7.53 -12.07 14.47
C GLY A 523 7.52 -10.77 13.67
N VAL A 524 7.18 -9.65 14.32
CA VAL A 524 7.33 -8.31 13.74
C VAL A 524 8.19 -7.47 14.69
N VAL A 525 9.39 -7.11 14.23
CA VAL A 525 10.39 -6.40 15.04
C VAL A 525 10.69 -5.06 14.40
N ARG A 526 10.63 -3.99 15.20
CA ARG A 526 11.04 -2.65 14.76
C ARG A 526 12.53 -2.47 15.01
N THR A 527 13.30 -2.18 13.97
CA THR A 527 14.73 -1.92 14.09
C THR A 527 14.96 -0.48 14.54
N ARG A 528 15.98 -0.21 15.37
CA ARG A 528 16.23 1.13 15.90
C ARG A 528 17.25 1.92 15.10
#